data_AF-A0A1F6BG61-F1
#
_entry.id   AF-A0A1F6BG61-F1
#
_cell.length_a   1.000
_cell.length_b   1.000
_cell.length_c   1.000
_cell.angle_alpha   90.00
_cell.angle_beta   90.00
_cell.angle_gamma   90.00
#
_symmetry.space_group_name_H-M   'P 1'
#
loop_
_entity.id
_entity.type
_entity.pdbx_description
1 polymer ?
#
loop_
_entity_poly.entity_id
_entity_poly.type
_entity_poly.pdbx_seq_one_letter_code
_entity_poly.pdbx_strand_id
1 'polypeptide(L)'
;METDDYSSHMKVAGVGIVITLVCTGLVLLHYLRISGRTGTIVIPAGNTYLGPAAAKPADQPPSEQSEPTLYHGRVYGYSFSAPQSVKLTALSDDTYDMYAVALPGTDPGSNVLIGLDPKADPKQNKRTYVQNWWKQFSGLKSIAGLEQFTNSRGLKGYKAKFVNTAGETPNLDVFFEVPKHPTYVIHLASGSLDPSVFEAIVNSVDWENK
;
A
#
# COMPACT_ATOMS: atom_id res chain seq x y z
N MET A 1 -27.96 -11.42 62.67
CA MET A 1 -28.00 -10.11 62.00
C MET A 1 -26.82 -10.10 61.03
N GLU A 2 -26.93 -10.86 59.94
CA GLU A 2 -25.83 -11.11 58.96
C GLU A 2 -26.35 -11.48 57.56
N THR A 3 -27.66 -11.73 57.42
CA THR A 3 -28.29 -12.14 56.15
C THR A 3 -28.62 -10.98 55.22
N ASP A 4 -28.69 -9.76 55.74
CA ASP A 4 -29.09 -8.58 54.96
C ASP A 4 -27.96 -8.05 54.06
N ASP A 5 -26.71 -8.26 54.46
CA ASP A 5 -25.53 -7.75 53.73
C ASP A 5 -25.28 -8.57 52.44
N TYR A 6 -25.43 -9.90 52.53
CA TYR A 6 -25.27 -10.80 51.38
C TYR A 6 -26.29 -10.54 50.26
N SER A 7 -27.55 -10.22 50.63
CA SER A 7 -28.60 -9.86 49.68
C SER A 7 -28.29 -8.56 48.93
N SER A 8 -27.66 -7.59 49.61
CA SER A 8 -27.27 -6.30 49.03
C SER A 8 -26.19 -6.47 47.95
N HIS A 9 -25.13 -7.22 48.25
CA HIS A 9 -24.03 -7.46 47.31
C HIS A 9 -24.46 -8.26 46.07
N MET A 10 -25.35 -9.24 46.23
CA MET A 10 -25.90 -9.98 45.09
C MET A 10 -26.74 -9.10 44.16
N LYS A 11 -27.50 -8.14 44.70
CA LYS A 11 -28.26 -7.17 43.89
C LYS A 11 -27.33 -6.22 43.13
N VAL A 12 -26.28 -5.72 43.77
CA VAL A 12 -25.28 -4.85 43.13
C VAL A 12 -24.51 -5.59 42.03
N ALA A 13 -24.09 -6.83 42.28
CA ALA A 13 -23.42 -7.66 41.27
C ALA A 13 -24.35 -7.97 40.08
N GLY A 14 -25.63 -8.28 40.34
CA GLY A 14 -26.63 -8.49 39.29
C GLY A 14 -26.82 -7.26 38.41
N VAL A 15 -26.92 -6.06 39.00
CA VAL A 15 -27.02 -4.80 38.25
C VAL A 15 -25.77 -4.54 37.41
N GLY A 16 -24.57 -4.81 37.94
CA GLY A 16 -23.31 -4.64 37.21
C GLY A 16 -23.21 -5.54 35.97
N ILE A 17 -23.66 -6.79 36.07
CA ILE A 17 -23.69 -7.74 34.94
C ILE A 17 -24.65 -7.26 33.86
N VAL A 18 -25.85 -6.81 34.25
CA VAL A 18 -26.86 -6.29 33.31
C VAL A 18 -26.32 -5.06 32.56
N ILE A 19 -25.70 -4.11 33.26
CA ILE A 19 -25.10 -2.92 32.63
C ILE A 19 -24.00 -3.33 31.64
N THR A 20 -23.13 -4.26 32.01
CA THR A 20 -22.04 -4.72 31.15
C THR A 20 -22.57 -5.37 29.86
N LEU A 21 -23.61 -6.20 29.97
CA LEU A 21 -24.24 -6.84 28.81
C LEU A 21 -24.93 -5.81 27.90
N VAL A 22 -25.60 -4.80 28.47
CA VAL A 22 -26.23 -3.73 27.70
C VAL A 22 -25.18 -2.89 26.97
N CYS A 23 -24.10 -2.48 27.65
CA CYS A 23 -23.01 -1.73 27.02
C CYS A 23 -22.33 -2.53 25.90
N THR A 24 -22.04 -3.81 26.15
CA THR A 24 -21.44 -4.71 25.14
C THR A 24 -22.37 -4.87 23.93
N GLY A 25 -23.67 -5.05 24.17
CA GLY A 25 -24.68 -5.12 23.11
C GLY A 25 -24.79 -3.84 22.29
N LEU A 26 -24.75 -2.66 22.93
CA LEU A 26 -24.77 -1.37 22.25
C LEU A 26 -23.51 -1.17 21.39
N VAL A 27 -22.33 -1.54 21.90
CA VAL A 27 -21.07 -1.48 21.13
C VAL A 27 -21.11 -2.40 19.93
N LEU A 28 -21.57 -3.65 20.09
CA LEU A 28 -21.74 -4.60 18.99
C LEU A 28 -22.75 -4.11 17.95
N LEU A 29 -23.89 -3.58 18.39
CA LEU A 29 -24.93 -3.06 17.51
C LEU A 29 -24.44 -1.82 16.75
N HIS A 30 -23.64 -0.97 17.40
CA HIS A 30 -23.00 0.18 16.76
C HIS A 30 -21.94 -0.27 15.75
N TYR A 31 -21.09 -1.23 16.10
CA TYR A 31 -20.07 -1.82 15.22
C TYR A 31 -20.70 -2.44 13.98
N LEU A 32 -21.75 -3.25 14.13
CA LEU A 32 -22.48 -3.87 13.01
C LEU A 32 -23.19 -2.83 12.13
N ARG A 33 -23.68 -1.74 12.72
CA ARG A 33 -24.33 -0.65 11.96
C ARG A 33 -23.34 0.23 11.20
N ILE A 34 -22.11 0.38 11.70
CA ILE A 34 -21.03 1.17 11.07
C ILE A 34 -20.31 0.36 10.00
N SER A 35 -20.09 -0.94 10.20
CA SER A 35 -19.37 -1.80 9.25
C SER A 35 -20.08 -1.98 7.89
N GLY A 36 -21.35 -1.57 7.77
CA GLY A 36 -22.08 -1.51 6.50
C GLY A 36 -22.22 -0.11 5.87
N ARG A 37 -21.61 0.94 6.45
CA ARG A 37 -21.67 2.31 5.92
C ARG A 37 -20.30 2.69 5.36
N THR A 38 -20.21 2.84 4.04
CA THR A 38 -19.12 3.59 3.39
C THR A 38 -19.22 5.05 3.82
N GLY A 39 -18.48 5.39 4.87
CA GLY A 39 -18.37 6.76 5.35
C GLY A 39 -17.54 7.59 4.39
N THR A 40 -18.17 8.55 3.72
CA THR A 40 -17.47 9.68 3.08
C THR A 40 -16.77 10.47 4.16
N ILE A 41 -15.44 10.36 4.21
CA ILE A 41 -14.59 11.17 5.07
C ILE A 41 -14.52 12.58 4.46
N VAL A 42 -15.07 13.57 5.16
CA VAL A 42 -14.85 14.99 4.84
C VAL A 42 -13.73 15.50 5.76
N ILE A 43 -12.54 15.74 5.18
CA ILE A 43 -11.42 16.36 5.90
C ILE A 43 -11.30 17.82 5.45
N PRO A 44 -11.51 18.82 6.34
CA PRO A 44 -11.15 20.19 6.07
C PRO A 44 -9.63 20.35 6.25
N ALA A 45 -8.87 19.98 5.20
CA ALA A 45 -7.46 20.30 4.92
C ALA A 45 -6.91 19.57 3.66
N GLY A 46 -7.75 18.78 2.98
CA GLY A 46 -7.84 18.68 1.51
C GLY A 46 -6.59 18.36 0.69
N ASN A 47 -6.15 17.08 0.68
CA ASN A 47 -6.23 16.21 -0.50
C ASN A 47 -5.49 14.87 -0.30
N THR A 48 -6.26 13.79 -0.12
CA THR A 48 -5.94 12.47 -0.69
C THR A 48 -7.24 11.94 -1.30
N TYR A 49 -7.20 11.66 -2.59
CA TYR A 49 -8.37 11.31 -3.39
C TYR A 49 -8.81 9.86 -3.13
N LEU A 50 -10.08 9.71 -2.74
CA LEU A 50 -10.79 8.46 -2.43
C LEU A 50 -11.86 8.21 -3.52
N GLY A 51 -11.44 7.87 -4.74
CA GLY A 51 -12.25 8.03 -5.96
C GLY A 51 -13.69 7.44 -5.96
N PRO A 52 -14.59 7.92 -6.84
CA PRO A 52 -15.87 7.26 -7.10
C PRO A 52 -15.74 6.13 -8.15
N ALA A 53 -16.68 5.19 -8.06
CA ALA A 53 -16.85 3.97 -8.84
C ALA A 53 -16.74 4.11 -10.37
N ALA A 54 -16.46 2.96 -11.00
CA ALA A 54 -16.36 2.68 -12.44
C ALA A 54 -16.97 3.73 -13.37
N ALA A 55 -16.11 4.42 -14.13
CA ALA A 55 -16.54 5.19 -15.28
C ALA A 55 -17.13 4.26 -16.35
N LYS A 56 -18.29 4.64 -16.90
CA LYS A 56 -18.86 4.03 -18.12
C LYS A 56 -17.82 4.13 -19.25
N PRO A 57 -17.68 3.13 -20.14
CA PRO A 57 -16.78 3.24 -21.28
C PRO A 57 -17.23 4.42 -22.15
N ALA A 58 -16.41 5.46 -22.25
CA ALA A 58 -16.51 6.42 -23.34
C ALA A 58 -15.94 5.75 -24.59
N ASP A 59 -16.61 5.91 -25.74
CA ASP A 59 -16.10 5.46 -27.02
C ASP A 59 -14.68 6.00 -27.23
N GLN A 60 -13.70 5.11 -27.14
CA GLN A 60 -12.28 5.41 -27.32
C GLN A 60 -12.02 5.73 -28.80
N PRO A 61 -11.45 6.90 -29.12
CA PRO A 61 -10.81 7.10 -30.42
C PRO A 61 -9.70 6.05 -30.61
N PRO A 62 -9.36 5.68 -31.87
CA PRO A 62 -8.36 4.65 -32.14
C PRO A 62 -7.06 4.96 -31.40
N SER A 63 -6.55 3.97 -30.66
CA SER A 63 -5.33 4.11 -29.89
C SER A 63 -4.15 4.38 -30.83
N GLU A 64 -3.64 5.61 -30.83
CA GLU A 64 -2.23 5.80 -31.14
C GLU A 64 -1.44 5.06 -30.06
N GLN A 65 -0.87 3.91 -30.42
CA GLN A 65 0.12 3.21 -29.60
C GLN A 65 1.34 4.13 -29.49
N SER A 66 1.33 5.03 -28.53
CA SER A 66 2.49 5.82 -28.17
C SER A 66 3.55 4.86 -27.63
N GLU A 67 4.75 4.93 -28.20
CA GLU A 67 5.86 4.11 -27.74
C GLU A 67 6.18 4.40 -26.26
N PRO A 68 6.39 3.37 -25.43
CA PRO A 68 6.77 3.55 -24.04
C PRO A 68 8.05 4.37 -23.92
N THR A 69 8.08 5.30 -22.96
CA THR A 69 9.30 6.06 -22.64
C THR A 69 10.18 5.21 -21.73
N LEU A 70 11.46 5.08 -22.07
CA LEU A 70 12.46 4.40 -21.26
C LEU A 70 13.05 5.35 -20.23
N TYR A 71 13.10 4.91 -18.97
CA TYR A 71 13.67 5.59 -17.84
C TYR A 71 14.84 4.78 -17.28
N HIS A 72 15.88 5.48 -16.82
CA HIS A 72 17.06 4.88 -16.20
C HIS A 72 17.23 5.44 -14.79
N GLY A 73 17.69 4.61 -13.85
CA GLY A 73 18.17 5.09 -12.56
C GLY A 73 19.32 6.09 -12.76
N ARG A 74 19.37 7.12 -11.91
CA ARG A 74 20.40 8.18 -12.00
C ARG A 74 21.67 7.76 -11.28
N VAL A 75 21.53 7.03 -10.18
CA VAL A 75 22.61 6.53 -9.33
C VAL A 75 22.84 5.03 -9.56
N TYR A 76 21.77 4.26 -9.76
CA TYR A 76 21.80 2.80 -9.86
C TYR A 76 21.48 2.32 -11.28
N GLY A 77 22.06 1.18 -11.67
CA GLY A 77 21.96 0.61 -13.02
C GLY A 77 20.63 -0.09 -13.35
N TYR A 78 19.49 0.41 -12.86
CA TYR A 78 18.19 -0.14 -13.25
C TYR A 78 17.57 0.69 -14.38
N SER A 79 16.67 0.07 -15.13
CA SER A 79 15.84 0.77 -16.12
C SER A 79 14.41 0.22 -16.11
N PHE A 80 13.47 1.01 -16.62
CA PHE A 80 12.07 0.60 -16.77
C PHE A 80 11.40 1.47 -17.83
N SER A 81 10.30 0.99 -18.40
CA SER A 81 9.51 1.71 -19.38
C SER A 81 8.14 2.05 -18.82
N ALA A 82 7.65 3.26 -19.10
CA ALA A 82 6.29 3.67 -18.77
C ALA A 82 5.60 4.29 -19.99
N PRO A 83 4.27 4.13 -20.14
CA PRO A 83 3.52 4.80 -21.20
C PRO A 83 3.67 6.32 -21.13
N GLN A 84 3.64 7.01 -22.27
CA GLN A 84 3.73 8.48 -22.32
C GLN A 84 2.60 9.19 -21.57
N SER A 85 1.46 8.52 -21.39
CA SER A 85 0.35 9.01 -20.57
C SER A 85 0.69 9.09 -19.08
N VAL A 86 1.67 8.32 -18.60
CA VAL A 86 2.16 8.35 -17.22
C VAL A 86 3.31 9.36 -17.14
N LYS A 87 2.99 10.56 -16.64
CA LYS A 87 4.02 11.57 -16.39
C LYS A 87 4.79 11.21 -15.12
N LEU A 88 6.09 10.98 -15.26
CA LEU A 88 6.98 10.71 -14.15
C LEU A 88 7.84 11.91 -13.83
N THR A 89 8.06 12.16 -12.55
CA THR A 89 9.03 13.13 -12.07
C THR A 89 10.00 12.44 -11.13
N ALA A 90 11.29 12.71 -11.29
CA ALA A 90 12.26 12.31 -10.30
C ALA A 90 12.11 13.22 -9.07
N LEU A 91 12.30 12.68 -7.87
CA LEU A 91 12.38 13.49 -6.67
C LEU A 91 13.75 14.19 -6.61
N SER A 92 13.75 15.47 -6.21
CA SER A 92 14.96 16.27 -6.01
C SER A 92 15.73 15.78 -4.78
N ASP A 93 17.07 15.78 -4.84
CA ASP A 93 17.98 15.42 -3.73
C ASP A 93 17.81 14.01 -3.15
N ASP A 94 17.18 13.13 -3.92
CA ASP A 94 17.00 11.72 -3.58
C ASP A 94 18.28 10.92 -3.91
N THR A 95 18.74 10.13 -2.93
CA THR A 95 19.86 9.18 -3.10
C THR A 95 19.40 7.78 -3.48
N TYR A 96 18.10 7.57 -3.63
CA TYR A 96 17.45 6.27 -3.79
C TYR A 96 16.79 6.09 -5.17
N ASP A 97 17.07 7.00 -6.10
CA ASP A 97 16.50 7.04 -7.45
C ASP A 97 14.97 6.93 -7.48
N MET A 98 14.29 7.70 -6.64
CA MET A 98 12.83 7.71 -6.61
C MET A 98 12.23 8.46 -7.81
N TYR A 99 11.34 7.78 -8.53
CA TYR A 99 10.42 8.37 -9.49
C TYR A 99 8.99 8.30 -8.95
N ALA A 100 8.26 9.41 -9.10
CA ALA A 100 6.88 9.55 -8.71
C ALA A 100 5.97 9.81 -9.91
N VAL A 101 4.71 9.37 -9.81
CA VAL A 101 3.67 9.73 -10.78
C VAL A 101 3.25 11.18 -10.51
N ALA A 102 3.45 12.05 -11.50
CA ALA A 102 3.05 13.44 -11.42
C ALA A 102 1.53 13.56 -11.61
N LEU A 103 0.79 13.65 -10.50
CA LEU A 103 -0.65 13.92 -10.50
C LEU A 103 -0.91 15.42 -10.24
N PRO A 104 -1.78 16.08 -11.03
CA PRO A 104 -2.09 17.49 -10.85
C PRO A 104 -2.57 17.80 -9.42
N GLY A 105 -1.95 18.82 -8.78
CA GLY A 105 -2.34 19.28 -7.46
C GLY A 105 -1.95 18.38 -6.29
N THR A 106 -1.07 17.39 -6.51
CA THR A 106 -0.53 16.53 -5.45
C THR A 106 0.98 16.74 -5.31
N ASP A 107 1.49 16.51 -4.09
CA ASP A 107 2.93 16.43 -3.87
C ASP A 107 3.49 15.15 -4.51
N PRO A 108 4.51 15.22 -5.38
CA PRO A 108 5.14 14.02 -5.96
C PRO A 108 5.62 13.01 -4.91
N GLY A 109 6.06 13.47 -3.74
CA GLY A 109 6.51 12.60 -2.64
C GLY A 109 5.41 11.65 -2.13
N SER A 110 4.14 12.00 -2.33
CA SER A 110 2.99 11.16 -1.95
C SER A 110 2.64 10.06 -2.95
N ASN A 111 3.23 10.08 -4.16
CA ASN A 111 2.90 9.18 -5.27
C ASN A 111 4.14 8.51 -5.87
N VAL A 112 5.06 8.06 -5.01
CA VAL A 112 6.26 7.33 -5.42
C VAL A 112 5.85 6.05 -6.15
N LEU A 113 6.33 5.91 -7.38
CA LEU A 113 6.10 4.74 -8.21
C LEU A 113 7.20 3.71 -8.01
N ILE A 114 8.46 4.13 -8.06
CA ILE A 114 9.62 3.25 -8.06
C ILE A 114 10.78 3.93 -7.34
N GLY A 115 11.56 3.16 -6.59
CA GLY A 115 12.81 3.60 -5.96
C GLY A 115 13.61 2.41 -5.42
N LEU A 116 14.79 2.68 -4.87
CA LEU A 116 15.59 1.69 -4.14
C LEU A 116 15.40 1.80 -2.65
N ASP A 117 15.05 0.69 -2.04
CA ASP A 117 14.94 0.56 -0.60
C ASP A 117 16.22 -0.06 -0.02
N PRO A 118 16.95 0.65 0.85
CA PRO A 118 18.04 0.04 1.61
C PRO A 118 17.45 -0.84 2.72
N LYS A 119 17.91 -2.09 2.77
CA LYS A 119 17.66 -2.95 3.92
C LYS A 119 18.50 -2.49 5.10
N ALA A 120 17.85 -2.24 6.23
CA ALA A 120 18.53 -1.92 7.50
C ALA A 120 19.52 -3.03 7.93
N ASP A 121 19.16 -4.30 7.74
CA ASP A 121 20.04 -5.45 7.97
C ASP A 121 20.41 -6.13 6.63
N PRO A 122 21.66 -6.00 6.15
CA PRO A 122 22.15 -6.68 4.95
C PRO A 122 21.96 -8.21 4.98
N LYS A 123 22.02 -8.82 6.17
CA LYS A 123 21.93 -10.28 6.36
C LYS A 123 20.50 -10.79 6.38
N GLN A 124 19.51 -9.91 6.55
CA GLN A 124 18.11 -10.30 6.55
C GLN A 124 17.72 -10.92 5.20
N ASN A 125 17.01 -12.04 5.23
CA ASN A 125 16.48 -12.63 4.00
C ASN A 125 15.51 -11.66 3.31
N LYS A 126 15.57 -11.50 1.98
CA LYS A 126 14.74 -10.55 1.23
C LYS A 126 13.24 -10.82 1.37
N ARG A 127 12.82 -12.09 1.37
CA ARG A 127 11.41 -12.46 1.65
C ARG A 127 10.98 -11.95 3.03
N THR A 128 11.82 -12.14 4.04
CA THR A 128 11.57 -11.67 5.40
C THR A 128 11.54 -10.15 5.49
N TYR A 129 12.41 -9.45 4.75
CA TYR A 129 12.36 -7.99 4.62
C TYR A 129 11.00 -7.55 4.06
N VAL A 130 10.59 -8.06 2.91
CA VAL A 130 9.30 -7.70 2.27
C VAL A 130 8.11 -8.01 3.18
N GLN A 131 8.11 -9.17 3.83
CA GLN A 131 7.04 -9.56 4.76
C GLN A 131 6.89 -8.60 5.94
N ASN A 132 7.98 -7.95 6.36
CA ASN A 132 8.03 -7.03 7.49
C ASN A 132 8.08 -5.56 7.09
N TRP A 133 8.12 -5.24 5.80
CA TRP A 133 8.28 -3.88 5.28
C TRP A 133 7.23 -2.92 5.87
N TRP A 134 5.97 -3.37 5.99
CA TRP A 134 4.90 -2.58 6.58
C TRP A 134 5.19 -2.04 7.99
N LYS A 135 6.06 -2.70 8.77
CA LYS A 135 6.37 -2.29 10.16
C LYS A 135 7.06 -0.95 10.26
N GLN A 136 7.66 -0.46 9.18
CA GLN A 136 8.29 0.86 9.16
C GLN A 136 7.30 2.00 8.94
N PHE A 137 6.02 1.70 8.65
CA PHE A 137 4.97 2.69 8.42
C PHE A 137 3.84 2.55 9.44
N SER A 138 3.49 3.66 10.08
CA SER A 138 2.37 3.72 11.03
C SER A 138 0.99 3.55 10.37
N GLY A 139 0.88 3.76 9.07
CA GLY A 139 -0.37 3.61 8.29
C GLY A 139 -0.70 2.16 7.88
N LEU A 140 0.21 1.21 8.15
CA LEU A 140 0.04 -0.20 7.79
C LEU A 140 0.00 -1.08 9.05
N LYS A 141 -0.78 -2.17 8.98
CA LYS A 141 -1.04 -3.06 10.12
C LYS A 141 -0.57 -4.49 9.90
N SER A 142 -0.65 -5.00 8.67
CA SER A 142 -0.25 -6.38 8.36
C SER A 142 0.00 -6.58 6.88
N ILE A 143 0.39 -7.80 6.51
CA ILE A 143 0.45 -8.27 5.13
C ILE A 143 -0.73 -9.19 4.84
N ALA A 144 -1.42 -8.97 3.72
CA ALA A 144 -2.51 -9.81 3.23
C ALA A 144 -2.02 -10.93 2.31
N GLY A 145 -0.95 -10.69 1.55
CA GLY A 145 -0.40 -11.67 0.61
C GLY A 145 1.04 -11.39 0.24
N LEU A 146 1.79 -12.45 -0.04
CA LEU A 146 3.17 -12.41 -0.50
C LEU A 146 3.41 -13.52 -1.52
N GLU A 147 3.67 -13.12 -2.76
CA GLU A 147 3.90 -14.02 -3.88
C GLU A 147 5.28 -13.77 -4.48
N GLN A 148 6.03 -14.85 -4.76
CA GLN A 148 7.29 -14.73 -5.49
C GLN A 148 7.01 -14.78 -6.98
N PHE A 149 7.69 -13.95 -7.76
CA PHE A 149 7.52 -13.91 -9.20
C PHE A 149 8.86 -13.66 -9.91
N THR A 150 8.84 -13.79 -11.24
CA THR A 150 9.91 -13.38 -12.13
C THR A 150 9.27 -12.59 -13.26
N ASN A 151 9.80 -11.40 -13.56
CA ASN A 151 9.26 -10.57 -14.62
C ASN A 151 9.74 -11.02 -16.01
N SER A 152 9.26 -10.37 -17.06
CA SER A 152 9.64 -10.68 -18.44
C SER A 152 11.13 -10.47 -18.76
N ARG A 153 11.87 -9.73 -17.93
CA ARG A 153 13.33 -9.53 -18.03
C ARG A 153 14.14 -10.55 -17.23
N GLY A 154 13.49 -11.48 -16.52
CA GLY A 154 14.15 -12.48 -15.70
C GLY A 154 14.53 -12.00 -14.29
N LEU A 155 14.13 -10.78 -13.91
CA LEU A 155 14.36 -10.24 -12.58
C LEU A 155 13.38 -10.87 -11.60
N LYS A 156 13.93 -11.41 -10.50
CA LYS A 156 13.16 -12.10 -9.46
C LYS A 156 12.70 -11.11 -8.40
N GLY A 157 11.54 -11.36 -7.81
CA GLY A 157 11.03 -10.47 -6.77
C GLY A 157 9.83 -11.03 -6.03
N TYR A 158 9.17 -10.14 -5.30
CA TYR A 158 7.98 -10.42 -4.52
C TYR A 158 6.89 -9.41 -4.81
N LYS A 159 5.67 -9.89 -5.06
CA LYS A 159 4.45 -9.06 -5.03
C LYS A 159 3.85 -9.16 -3.63
N ALA A 160 3.61 -8.04 -2.99
CA ALA A 160 3.06 -7.94 -1.65
C ALA A 160 1.79 -7.08 -1.65
N LYS A 161 0.81 -7.50 -0.85
CA LYS A 161 -0.38 -6.69 -0.55
C LYS A 161 -0.37 -6.39 0.93
N PHE A 162 -0.25 -5.12 1.31
CA PHE A 162 -0.30 -4.70 2.69
C PHE A 162 -1.69 -4.23 3.08
N VAL A 163 -2.04 -4.43 4.35
CA VAL A 163 -3.31 -4.01 4.94
C VAL A 163 -3.08 -2.71 5.70
N ASN A 164 -3.84 -1.67 5.38
CA ASN A 164 -3.78 -0.40 6.10
C ASN A 164 -4.50 -0.49 7.46
N THR A 165 -4.44 0.57 8.26
CA THR A 165 -5.13 0.62 9.56
C THR A 165 -6.65 0.57 9.45
N ALA A 166 -7.23 0.86 8.28
CA ALA A 166 -8.66 0.73 7.98
C ALA A 166 -9.06 -0.70 7.55
N GLY A 167 -8.11 -1.63 7.40
CA GLY A 167 -8.39 -3.01 6.98
C GLY A 167 -8.44 -3.22 5.46
N GLU A 168 -8.02 -2.22 4.67
CA GLU A 168 -8.04 -2.24 3.21
C GLU A 168 -6.66 -2.61 2.65
N THR A 169 -6.62 -3.10 1.41
CA THR A 169 -5.37 -3.34 0.65
C THR A 169 -5.27 -2.35 -0.51
N PRO A 170 -4.84 -1.10 -0.26
CA PRO A 170 -4.97 -0.03 -1.25
C PRO A 170 -4.03 -0.20 -2.43
N ASN A 171 -2.85 -0.80 -2.21
CA ASN A 171 -1.80 -0.89 -3.21
C ASN A 171 -1.32 -2.33 -3.39
N LEU A 172 -0.84 -2.62 -4.60
CA LEU A 172 0.06 -3.72 -4.88
C LEU A 172 1.49 -3.19 -4.84
N ASP A 173 2.31 -3.75 -3.96
CA ASP A 173 3.72 -3.44 -3.85
C ASP A 173 4.55 -4.54 -4.50
N VAL A 174 5.59 -4.15 -5.23
CA VAL A 174 6.49 -5.05 -5.93
C VAL A 174 7.92 -4.77 -5.50
N PHE A 175 8.62 -5.82 -5.08
CA PHE A 175 9.99 -5.74 -4.61
C PHE A 175 10.88 -6.63 -5.46
N PHE A 176 11.73 -6.05 -6.30
CA PHE A 176 12.73 -6.81 -7.03
C PHE A 176 14.00 -7.00 -6.23
N GLU A 177 14.55 -8.21 -6.36
CA GLU A 177 15.87 -8.53 -5.88
C GLU A 177 16.93 -7.88 -6.77
N VAL A 178 17.85 -7.11 -6.18
CA VAL A 178 19.00 -6.61 -6.94
C VAL A 178 20.12 -7.67 -6.96
N PRO A 179 20.56 -8.16 -8.14
CA PRO A 179 21.67 -9.09 -8.26
C PRO A 179 22.95 -8.51 -7.66
N LYS A 180 23.73 -9.32 -6.91
CA LYS A 180 25.01 -8.93 -6.28
C LYS A 180 24.94 -7.78 -5.25
N HIS A 181 23.77 -7.18 -5.03
CA HIS A 181 23.55 -6.12 -4.06
C HIS A 181 22.52 -6.56 -2.99
N PRO A 182 22.94 -7.35 -1.99
CA PRO A 182 22.02 -7.93 -1.01
C PRO A 182 21.40 -6.89 -0.07
N THR A 183 21.93 -5.66 -0.05
CA THR A 183 21.48 -4.54 0.78
C THR A 183 20.34 -3.75 0.17
N TYR A 184 19.98 -3.98 -1.09
CA TYR A 184 18.97 -3.19 -1.79
C TYR A 184 17.87 -4.07 -2.39
N VAL A 185 16.68 -3.49 -2.49
CA VAL A 185 15.59 -3.97 -3.35
C VAL A 185 15.07 -2.80 -4.17
N ILE A 186 14.62 -3.06 -5.39
CA ILE A 186 13.85 -2.06 -6.15
C ILE A 186 12.40 -2.21 -5.70
N HIS A 187 11.85 -1.18 -5.10
CA HIS A 187 10.46 -1.14 -4.65
C HIS A 187 9.62 -0.37 -5.65
N LEU A 188 8.48 -0.93 -6.04
CA LEU A 188 7.43 -0.25 -6.77
C LEU A 188 6.10 -0.33 -6.03
N ALA A 189 5.31 0.73 -6.09
CA ALA A 189 3.95 0.76 -5.56
C ALA A 189 2.98 1.14 -6.68
N SER A 190 1.85 0.42 -6.78
CA SER A 190 0.85 0.69 -7.83
C SER A 190 0.23 2.08 -7.71
N GLY A 191 0.04 2.57 -6.48
CA GLY A 191 -0.67 3.81 -6.22
C GLY A 191 -2.02 3.84 -6.93
N SER A 192 -2.29 4.95 -7.64
CA SER A 192 -3.50 5.14 -8.43
C SER A 192 -3.40 4.69 -9.89
N LEU A 193 -2.34 3.97 -10.29
CA LEU A 193 -2.20 3.52 -11.67
C LEU A 193 -3.20 2.42 -12.00
N ASP A 194 -3.63 2.38 -13.26
CA ASP A 194 -4.37 1.23 -13.78
C ASP A 194 -3.53 -0.05 -13.61
N PRO A 195 -4.12 -1.17 -13.14
CA PRO A 195 -3.38 -2.40 -12.90
C PRO A 195 -2.60 -2.92 -14.11
N SER A 196 -3.14 -2.76 -15.33
CA SER A 196 -2.46 -3.21 -16.55
C SER A 196 -1.25 -2.34 -16.89
N VAL A 197 -1.35 -1.03 -16.63
CA VAL A 197 -0.23 -0.09 -16.80
C VAL A 197 0.87 -0.39 -15.79
N PHE A 198 0.50 -0.60 -14.52
CA PHE A 198 1.47 -0.95 -13.48
C PHE A 198 2.17 -2.28 -13.79
N GLU A 199 1.43 -3.31 -14.19
CA GLU A 199 2.00 -4.62 -14.55
C GLU A 199 2.93 -4.51 -15.78
N ALA A 200 2.60 -3.67 -16.76
CA ALA A 200 3.49 -3.41 -17.90
C ALA A 200 4.81 -2.75 -17.46
N ILE A 201 4.74 -1.77 -16.54
CA ILE A 201 5.93 -1.15 -15.94
C ILE A 201 6.76 -2.21 -15.20
N VAL A 202 6.14 -2.99 -14.31
CA VAL A 202 6.79 -4.08 -13.56
C VAL A 202 7.49 -5.08 -14.50
N ASN A 203 6.85 -5.44 -15.62
CA ASN A 203 7.44 -6.36 -16.59
C ASN A 203 8.57 -5.77 -17.43
N SER A 204 8.66 -4.45 -17.50
CA SER A 204 9.74 -3.75 -18.18
C SER A 204 11.01 -3.56 -17.33
N VAL A 205 10.89 -3.65 -15.99
CA VAL A 205 12.01 -3.38 -15.08
C VAL A 205 13.18 -4.31 -15.38
N ASP A 206 14.36 -3.73 -15.54
CA ASP A 206 15.60 -4.44 -15.79
C ASP A 206 16.72 -3.93 -14.87
N TRP A 207 17.73 -4.77 -14.66
CA TRP A 207 18.94 -4.42 -13.93
C TRP A 207 20.16 -4.68 -14.82
N GLU A 208 20.81 -3.61 -15.26
CA GLU A 208 22.07 -3.70 -15.98
C GLU A 208 23.16 -4.20 -15.02
N ASN A 209 23.70 -5.40 -15.30
CA ASN A 209 24.91 -5.89 -14.66
C ASN A 209 26.11 -5.03 -15.11
N LYS A 210 26.30 -3.85 -14.53
CA LYS A 210 27.59 -3.14 -14.60
C LYS A 210 28.54 -3.65 -13.53
#